data_AF-A0A3B1DUD1-F1
#
_entry.id   AF-A0A3B1DUD1-F1
#
_cell.length_a   1.000
_cell.length_b   1.000
_cell.length_c   1.000
_cell.angle_alpha   90.00
_cell.angle_beta   90.00
_cell.angle_gamma   90.00
#
_symmetry.space_group_name_H-M   'P 1'
#
loop_
_entity.id
_entity.type
_entity.pdbx_description
1 polymer ?
#
loop_
_entity_poly.entity_id
_entity_poly.type
_entity_poly.pdbx_seq_one_letter_code
_entity_poly.pdbx_strand_id
1 'polypeptide(L)' 'MEKRQVHIEPEVVSWEMAAVLRAMTPAERIESLRAMWRFSQTLIRAGVRMQHPDWDESRVTHEVARRVAHGSA' A
#
# COMPACT_ATOMS: atom_id res chain seq x y z
N MET A 1 -8.44 -8.72 19.38
CA MET A 1 -7.17 -8.49 18.66
C MET A 1 -6.98 -6.98 18.54
N GLU A 2 -6.02 -6.43 19.29
CA GLU A 2 -5.68 -5.00 19.28
C GLU A 2 -5.26 -4.58 17.87
N LYS A 3 -5.92 -3.56 17.29
CA LYS A 3 -5.46 -2.96 16.04
C LYS A 3 -4.17 -2.22 16.35
N ARG A 4 -3.01 -2.82 16.08
CA ARG A 4 -1.72 -2.12 16.18
C ARG A 4 -1.73 -0.98 15.15
N GLN A 5 -2.02 0.24 15.59
CA GLN A 5 -1.82 1.43 14.80
C GLN A 5 -0.32 1.51 14.48
N VAL A 6 0.02 1.28 13.22
CA VAL A 6 1.34 1.61 12.71
C VAL A 6 1.34 3.12 12.56
N HIS A 7 1.87 3.82 13.57
CA HIS A 7 2.26 5.22 13.41
C HIS A 7 3.42 5.24 12.41
N ILE A 8 3.11 5.52 11.15
CA ILE A 8 4.12 5.90 10.17
C ILE A 8 4.36 7.38 10.41
N GLU A 9 5.35 7.69 11.24
CA GLU A 9 5.98 9.02 11.18
C GLU A 9 6.42 9.20 9.71
N PRO A 10 6.07 10.31 9.03
CA PRO A 10 6.55 10.53 7.67
C PRO A 10 8.07 10.60 7.74
N GLU A 11 8.72 9.49 7.42
CA GLU A 11 10.16 9.40 7.25
C GLU A 11 10.54 10.51 6.29
N VAL A 12 11.26 11.51 6.80
CA VAL A 12 11.61 12.72 6.06
C VAL A 12 12.25 12.28 4.76
N VAL A 13 11.55 12.53 3.64
CA VAL A 13 12.08 12.22 2.31
C VAL A 13 13.37 13.02 2.16
N SER A 14 14.49 12.32 1.94
CA SER A 14 15.79 12.97 1.77
C SER A 14 15.71 13.98 0.62
N TRP A 15 16.55 15.02 0.67
CA TRP A 15 16.55 16.05 -0.36
C TRP A 15 16.83 15.48 -1.76
N GLU A 16 17.65 14.44 -1.84
CA GLU A 16 17.97 13.70 -3.05
C GLU A 16 16.72 12.98 -3.59
N MET A 17 15.99 12.26 -2.74
CA MET A 17 14.76 11.59 -3.14
C MET A 17 13.69 12.58 -3.58
N ALA A 18 13.58 13.72 -2.88
CA ALA A 18 12.66 14.78 -3.25
C ALA A 18 13.01 15.41 -4.61
N ALA A 19 14.30 15.52 -4.95
CA ALA A 19 14.74 15.99 -6.26
C ALA A 19 14.36 15.00 -7.38
N VAL A 20 14.55 13.69 -7.15
CA VAL A 20 14.13 12.64 -8.09
C VAL A 20 12.62 12.69 -8.34
N LEU A 21 11.82 12.76 -7.27
CA LEU A 21 10.35 12.82 -7.39
C LEU A 21 9.85 14.10 -8.07
N ARG A 22 10.59 15.21 -7.96
CA ARG A 22 10.29 16.47 -8.66
C ARG A 22 10.68 16.44 -10.14
N ALA A 23 11.69 15.65 -10.50
CA ALA A 23 12.17 15.53 -11.87
C ALA A 23 11.30 14.59 -12.74
N MET A 24 10.45 13.75 -12.11
CA MET A 24 9.54 12.86 -12.84
C MET A 24 8.59 13.64 -13.76
N THR A 25 8.48 13.19 -14.99
CA THR A 25 7.42 13.60 -15.90
C THR A 25 6.05 13.17 -15.35
N PRO A 26 4.94 13.78 -15.80
CA PRO A 26 3.60 13.35 -15.41
C PRO A 26 3.32 11.86 -15.68
N ALA A 27 3.83 11.33 -16.79
CA ALA A 27 3.67 9.92 -17.14
C ALA A 27 4.43 9.00 -16.17
N GLU A 28 5.70 9.29 -15.88
CA GLU A 28 6.51 8.52 -14.93
C GLU A 28 5.92 8.55 -13.52
N ARG A 29 5.36 9.69 -13.12
CA ARG A 29 4.67 9.83 -11.84
C ARG A 29 3.46 8.91 -11.76
N ILE A 30 2.62 8.87 -12.80
CA ILE A 30 1.46 7.97 -12.85
C ILE A 30 1.90 6.51 -12.83
N GLU A 31 2.91 6.13 -13.61
CA GLU A 31 3.41 4.75 -13.61
C GLU A 31 4.00 4.35 -12.26
N SER A 32 4.72 5.26 -11.60
CA SER A 32 5.25 5.03 -10.25
C SER A 32 4.12 4.82 -9.24
N LEU A 33 3.07 5.66 -9.27
CA LEU A 33 1.90 5.50 -8.41
C LEU A 33 1.17 4.17 -8.68
N ARG A 34 1.03 3.77 -9.95
CA ARG A 34 0.46 2.48 -10.33
C ARG A 34 1.28 1.31 -9.80
N ALA A 35 2.61 1.40 -9.86
CA ALA A 35 3.50 0.39 -9.32
C ALA A 35 3.39 0.28 -7.79
N MET A 36 3.42 1.41 -7.08
CA MET A 36 3.23 1.48 -5.63
C MET A 36 1.88 0.91 -5.21
N TRP A 37 0.82 1.18 -5.98
CA TRP A 37 -0.51 0.65 -5.73
C TRP A 37 -0.57 -0.88 -5.85
N ARG A 38 -0.01 -1.45 -6.92
CA ARG A 38 0.06 -2.92 -7.06
C ARG A 38 0.86 -3.55 -5.92
N PHE A 39 1.98 -2.93 -5.56
CA PHE A 39 2.83 -3.40 -4.47
C PHE A 39 2.10 -3.37 -3.12
N SER A 40 1.36 -2.29 -2.81
CA SER A 40 0.59 -2.20 -1.56
C SER A 40 -0.48 -3.29 -1.48
N GLN A 41 -1.19 -3.58 -2.58
CA GLN A 41 -2.15 -4.68 -2.64
C GLN A 41 -1.50 -6.04 -2.36
N THR A 42 -0.30 -6.29 -2.89
CA THR A 42 0.46 -7.52 -2.61
C THR A 42 0.80 -7.66 -1.13
N LEU A 43 1.30 -6.60 -0.50
CA LEU A 43 1.64 -6.61 0.93
C LEU A 43 0.41 -6.82 1.81
N ILE A 44 -0.69 -6.12 1.51
CA ILE A 44 -1.96 -6.26 2.25
C ILE A 44 -2.46 -7.71 2.12
N ARG A 45 -2.45 -8.28 0.92
CA ARG A 45 -2.88 -9.67 0.70
C ARG A 45 -2.04 -10.67 1.50
N ALA A 46 -0.72 -10.51 1.48
CA ALA A 46 0.18 -11.36 2.27
C ALA A 46 -0.12 -11.25 3.77
N GLY A 47 -0.30 -10.04 4.29
CA GLY A 47 -0.66 -9.79 5.68
C GLY A 47 -2.03 -10.38 6.07
N VAL A 48 -3.04 -10.29 5.18
CA VAL A 48 -4.36 -10.91 5.40
C VAL A 48 -4.25 -12.43 5.47
N ARG A 49 -3.55 -13.08 4.53
CA ARG A 49 -3.34 -14.53 4.56
C ARG A 49 -2.58 -14.99 5.80
N MET A 50 -1.59 -14.24 6.24
CA MET A 50 -0.85 -14.53 7.47
C MET A 50 -1.73 -14.41 8.73
N GLN A 51 -2.65 -13.45 8.77
CA GLN A 51 -3.59 -13.26 9.90
C GLN A 51 -4.76 -14.24 9.89
N HIS A 52 -5.14 -14.72 8.70
CA HIS A 52 -6.32 -15.57 8.48
C HIS A 52 -5.97 -16.74 7.54
N PRO A 53 -5.17 -17.72 7.99
CA PRO A 53 -4.71 -18.83 7.14
C PRO A 53 -5.84 -19.72 6.64
N ASP A 54 -6.95 -19.80 7.37
CA ASP A 54 -8.10 -20.66 7.05
C ASP A 54 -9.12 -19.99 6.12
N TRP A 55 -8.91 -18.72 5.74
CA TRP A 55 -9.83 -18.02 4.86
C TRP A 55 -9.66 -18.46 3.40
N ASP A 56 -10.79 -18.64 2.73
CA ASP A 56 -10.81 -18.81 1.29
C ASP A 56 -10.38 -17.52 0.55
N GLU A 57 -10.05 -17.69 -0.73
CA GLU A 57 -9.57 -16.59 -1.58
C GLU A 57 -10.61 -15.48 -1.80
N SER A 58 -11.91 -15.79 -1.67
CA SER A 58 -12.98 -14.80 -1.80
C SER A 58 -12.98 -13.84 -0.61
N ARG A 59 -12.90 -14.39 0.61
CA ARG A 59 -12.79 -13.62 1.86
C ARG A 59 -11.51 -12.79 1.90
N VAL A 60 -10.38 -13.37 1.48
CA VAL A 60 -9.11 -12.64 1.37
C VAL A 60 -9.25 -11.47 0.39
N THR A 61 -9.82 -11.70 -0.79
CA THR A 61 -9.97 -10.65 -1.81
C THR A 61 -10.89 -9.53 -1.34
N HIS A 62 -12.00 -9.86 -0.68
CA HIS A 62 -12.92 -8.87 -0.11
C HIS A 62 -12.25 -8.00 0.96
N GLU A 63 -11.49 -8.61 1.86
CA GLU A 63 -10.79 -7.88 2.92
C GLU A 63 -9.65 -7.01 2.37
N VAL A 64 -8.91 -7.49 1.36
CA VAL A 64 -7.92 -6.67 0.65
C VAL A 64 -8.60 -5.46 0.02
N ALA A 65 -9.71 -5.66 -0.72
CA ALA A 65 -10.46 -4.57 -1.32
C ALA A 65 -10.95 -3.55 -0.28
N ARG A 66 -11.46 -4.02 0.88
CA ARG A 66 -11.89 -3.16 1.98
C ARG A 66 -10.74 -2.33 2.55
N ARG A 67 -9.58 -2.93 2.81
CA ARG A 67 -8.39 -2.24 3.35
C ARG A 67 -7.81 -1.22 2.37
N VAL A 68 -7.86 -1.54 1.09
CA VAL A 68 -7.37 -0.71 0.00
C VAL A 68 -8.31 0.48 -0.24
N ALA A 69 -9.63 0.26 -0.23
CA ALA A 69 -10.64 1.31 -0.44
C ALA A 69 -10.67 2.37 0.68
N HIS A 70 -10.35 1.98 1.93
CA HIS A 70 -10.21 2.94 3.03
C HIS A 70 -8.96 3.84 2.93
N GLY A 71 -8.05 3.58 1.99
CA GLY A 71 -6.94 4.48 1.64
C GLY A 71 -7.24 5.44 0.48
N SER A 72 -8.47 5.40 -0.08
CA SER A 72 -8.88 6.18 -1.26
C SER A 72 -10.02 7.15 -0.98
N ALA A 73 -10.21 7.58 0.28
CA ALA A 73 -11.16 8.63 0.64
C ALA A 73 -10.63 10.03 0.32
#